data_AF-A0A9P7HLQ4-F1
#
_entry.id   AF-A0A9P7HLQ4-F1
#
_cell.length_a   1.000
_cell.length_b   1.000
_cell.length_c   1.000
_cell.angle_alpha   90.00
_cell.angle_beta   90.00
_cell.angle_gamma   90.00
#
_symmetry.space_group_name_H-M   'P 1'
#
loop_
_entity.id
_entity.type
_entity.pdbx_description
1 polymer ?
#
loop_
_entity_poly.entity_id
_entity_poly.type
_entity_poly.pdbx_seq_one_letter_code
_entity_poly.pdbx_strand_id
1 'polypeptide(L)'
;MLPTLDMPHHPNPKDWISYREGIVIPGETSTGSGSLVEVGLGEPVEIEAKIPPKTRITLKFSEDETQYPEPVHPAAPRTEGGYYWGYNVRKASSLSNVFTESPYENGYDVSIGTSERGVPASRVFPPSKRVNFNHLIIVFGGPRGLEFAAMNDQELSSMDIQGPRAKELFDNWVNVLPGQGCRNIRTDEAVFIALATLRGIWNSS
;
A
#
# COMPACT_ATOMS: atom_id res chain seq x y z
N MET A 1 8.59 -17.88 -14.36
CA MET A 1 8.44 -16.41 -14.45
C MET A 1 7.28 -16.00 -13.56
N LEU A 2 7.40 -14.89 -12.84
CA LEU A 2 6.28 -14.30 -12.10
C LEU A 2 5.36 -13.56 -13.08
N PRO A 3 4.05 -13.41 -12.79
CA PRO A 3 3.15 -12.63 -13.63
C PRO A 3 3.64 -11.18 -13.73
N THR A 4 3.53 -10.60 -14.92
CA THR A 4 3.91 -9.20 -15.18
C THR A 4 2.90 -8.25 -14.54
N LEU A 5 3.40 -7.20 -13.89
CA LEU A 5 2.59 -6.09 -13.40
C LEU A 5 2.74 -4.93 -14.39
N ASP A 6 1.73 -4.72 -15.22
CA ASP A 6 1.67 -3.58 -16.13
C ASP A 6 1.04 -2.39 -15.37
N MET A 7 1.89 -1.59 -14.73
CA MET A 7 1.48 -0.54 -13.80
C MET A 7 2.11 0.79 -14.20
N PRO A 8 1.55 1.95 -13.80
CA PRO A 8 2.07 3.26 -14.23
C PRO A 8 3.57 3.50 -13.92
N HIS A 9 4.10 2.88 -12.87
CA HIS A 9 5.53 2.95 -12.50
C HIS A 9 6.42 1.93 -13.23
N HIS A 10 5.85 1.11 -14.11
CA HIS A 10 6.54 0.25 -15.07
C HIS A 10 6.22 0.72 -16.51
N PRO A 11 6.46 2.01 -16.85
CA PRO A 11 6.03 2.56 -18.13
C PRO A 11 6.77 1.88 -19.28
N ASN A 12 6.10 1.76 -20.43
CA ASN A 12 6.83 1.50 -21.66
C ASN A 12 7.82 2.66 -21.89
N PRO A 13 9.06 2.41 -22.36
CA PRO A 13 10.00 3.50 -22.68
C PRO A 13 9.46 4.53 -23.68
N LYS A 14 8.45 4.16 -24.49
CA LYS A 14 7.79 5.06 -25.45
C LYS A 14 6.71 5.95 -24.83
N ASP A 15 6.25 5.63 -23.63
CA ASP A 15 5.16 6.35 -22.98
C ASP A 15 5.73 7.49 -22.12
N TRP A 16 5.19 8.69 -22.35
CA TRP A 16 5.48 9.84 -21.50
C TRP A 16 4.66 9.78 -20.23
N ILE A 17 5.33 9.98 -19.09
CA ILE A 17 4.72 10.09 -17.77
C ILE A 17 5.54 11.06 -16.93
N SER A 18 4.87 11.96 -16.21
CA SER A 18 5.54 13.04 -15.45
C SER A 18 6.33 12.53 -14.25
N TYR A 19 6.14 11.28 -13.82
CA TYR A 19 6.86 10.71 -12.70
C TYR A 19 7.56 9.43 -13.11
N ARG A 20 8.78 9.20 -12.65
CA ARG A 20 9.52 7.96 -12.88
C ARG A 20 10.26 7.51 -11.62
N GLU A 21 10.35 6.20 -11.46
CA GLU A 21 11.25 5.60 -10.49
C GLU A 21 12.66 5.57 -11.06
N GLY A 22 13.66 5.86 -10.24
CA GLY A 22 15.06 5.79 -10.63
C GLY A 22 15.99 5.38 -9.53
N ILE A 23 17.20 4.98 -9.91
CA ILE A 23 18.30 4.70 -8.99
C ILE A 23 19.45 5.65 -9.26
N VAL A 24 19.97 6.27 -8.21
CA VAL A 24 21.13 7.14 -8.32
C VAL A 24 22.36 6.29 -8.66
N ILE A 25 23.06 6.62 -9.73
CA ILE A 25 24.25 5.91 -10.20
C ILE A 25 25.51 6.75 -9.97
N PRO A 26 26.68 6.12 -9.80
CA PRO A 26 27.95 6.85 -9.78
C PRO A 26 28.23 7.50 -11.13
N GLY A 27 28.66 8.76 -11.12
CA GLY A 27 29.15 9.46 -12.30
C GLY A 27 29.21 10.98 -12.07
N GLU A 28 29.77 11.69 -13.05
CA GLU A 28 29.88 13.14 -13.04
C GLU A 28 28.74 13.74 -13.84
N THR A 29 28.09 14.79 -13.31
CA THR A 29 27.11 15.56 -14.06
C THR A 29 27.83 16.57 -14.97
N SER A 30 27.17 17.02 -16.03
CA SER A 30 27.67 18.06 -16.94
C SER A 30 28.06 19.36 -16.25
N THR A 31 27.43 19.68 -15.11
CA THR A 31 27.71 20.86 -14.29
C THR A 31 28.76 20.62 -13.19
N GLY A 32 29.23 19.38 -13.01
CA GLY A 32 30.12 18.97 -11.91
C GLY A 32 29.46 18.97 -10.53
N SER A 33 28.14 19.18 -10.45
CA SER A 33 27.35 19.17 -9.23
C SER A 33 26.00 18.50 -9.47
N GLY A 34 25.53 17.70 -8.52
CA GLY A 34 24.24 17.02 -8.61
C GLY A 34 24.39 15.52 -8.54
N SER A 35 23.50 14.79 -9.20
CA SER A 35 23.51 13.33 -9.27
C SER A 35 22.99 12.83 -10.61
N LEU A 36 23.49 11.68 -11.05
CA LEU A 36 22.98 10.95 -12.21
C LEU A 36 22.00 9.88 -11.76
N VAL A 37 20.90 9.73 -12.49
CA VAL A 37 19.81 8.83 -12.13
C VAL A 37 19.42 7.98 -13.33
N GLU A 38 19.49 6.66 -13.17
CA GLU A 38 18.97 5.71 -14.16
C GLU A 38 17.45 5.56 -13.95
N VAL A 39 16.66 5.90 -14.97
CA VAL A 39 15.19 5.97 -14.93
C VAL A 39 14.51 5.11 -16.01
N GLY A 40 15.26 4.19 -16.63
CA GLY A 40 14.76 3.32 -17.69
C GLY A 40 14.49 4.05 -19.00
N LEU A 41 15.19 5.17 -19.22
CA LEU A 41 15.22 5.89 -20.50
C LEU A 41 16.47 5.47 -21.29
N GLY A 42 16.67 6.06 -22.47
CA GLY A 42 17.84 5.74 -23.30
C GLY A 42 19.17 6.11 -22.63
N GLU A 43 19.18 7.18 -21.84
CA GLU A 43 20.34 7.66 -21.10
C GLU A 43 19.91 8.07 -19.67
N PRO A 44 20.83 8.02 -18.69
CA PRO A 44 20.58 8.54 -17.35
C PRO A 44 20.26 10.04 -17.37
N VAL A 45 19.45 10.48 -16.40
CA VAL A 45 19.09 11.90 -16.23
C VAL A 45 19.92 12.55 -15.13
N GLU A 46 20.25 13.81 -15.32
CA GLU A 46 20.90 14.63 -14.29
C GLU A 46 19.85 15.29 -13.40
N ILE A 47 20.14 15.40 -12.11
CA ILE A 47 19.37 16.19 -11.15
C ILE A 47 20.31 17.10 -10.36
N GLU A 48 19.81 18.25 -9.91
CA GLU A 48 20.61 19.21 -9.14
C GLU A 48 20.91 18.72 -7.72
N ALA A 49 20.03 17.89 -7.16
CA ALA A 49 20.18 17.35 -5.81
C ALA A 49 21.37 16.38 -5.72
N LYS A 50 22.19 16.51 -4.66
CA LYS A 50 23.27 15.58 -4.36
C LYS A 50 22.75 14.43 -3.50
N ILE A 51 22.56 13.27 -4.10
CA ILE A 51 22.01 12.09 -3.44
C ILE A 51 23.05 10.95 -3.51
N PRO A 52 23.23 10.16 -2.44
CA PRO A 52 24.16 9.03 -2.47
C PRO A 52 23.80 8.01 -3.58
N PRO A 53 24.79 7.44 -4.29
CA PRO A 53 24.55 6.34 -5.22
C PRO A 53 23.85 5.15 -4.57
N LYS A 54 23.14 4.37 -5.39
CA LYS A 54 22.29 3.23 -4.99
C LYS A 54 21.04 3.61 -4.20
N THR A 55 20.72 4.90 -4.12
CA THR A 55 19.46 5.38 -3.55
C THR A 55 18.36 5.28 -4.60
N ARG A 56 17.25 4.63 -4.27
CA ARG A 56 16.04 4.64 -5.09
C ARG A 56 15.25 5.92 -4.79
N ILE A 57 14.85 6.62 -5.85
CA ILE A 57 14.12 7.88 -5.76
C ILE A 57 12.97 7.92 -6.77
N THR A 58 11.98 8.76 -6.49
CA THR A 58 10.93 9.13 -7.44
C THR A 58 11.26 10.51 -7.99
N LEU A 59 11.35 10.65 -9.30
CA LEU A 59 11.57 11.92 -9.97
C LEU A 59 10.27 12.44 -10.56
N LYS A 60 10.08 13.76 -10.51
CA LYS A 60 9.05 14.50 -11.24
C LYS A 60 9.71 15.27 -12.38
N PHE A 61 9.25 15.00 -13.59
CA PHE A 61 9.67 15.69 -14.80
C PHE A 61 8.76 16.91 -15.01
N SER A 62 9.37 18.04 -15.32
CA SER A 62 8.66 19.25 -15.75
C SER A 62 8.11 19.06 -17.16
N GLU A 63 7.06 19.81 -17.50
CA GLU A 63 6.61 19.94 -18.89
C GLU A 63 7.62 20.76 -19.72
N ASP A 64 8.43 21.59 -19.05
CA ASP A 64 9.55 22.29 -19.64
C ASP A 64 10.78 21.38 -19.65
N GLU A 65 11.08 20.78 -20.80
CA GLU A 65 12.22 19.87 -21.01
C GLU A 65 13.59 20.51 -20.74
N THR A 66 13.66 21.85 -20.58
CA THR A 66 14.90 22.54 -20.21
C THR A 66 15.22 22.45 -18.72
N GLN A 67 14.24 22.06 -17.90
CA GLN A 67 14.40 21.95 -16.44
C GLN A 67 14.86 20.55 -16.03
N TYR A 68 15.75 20.49 -15.05
CA TYR A 68 16.13 19.23 -14.43
C TYR A 68 14.94 18.59 -13.70
N PRO A 69 14.77 17.26 -13.80
CA PRO A 69 13.79 16.55 -12.97
C PRO A 69 14.09 16.71 -11.49
N GLU A 70 13.04 16.79 -10.68
CA GLU A 70 13.16 16.99 -9.24
C GLU A 70 12.88 15.71 -8.46
N PRO A 71 13.68 15.36 -7.44
CA PRO A 71 13.34 14.30 -6.51
C PRO A 71 12.13 14.72 -5.67
N VAL A 72 11.09 13.90 -5.69
CA VAL A 72 9.84 14.14 -4.96
C VAL A 72 9.55 13.02 -3.98
N HIS A 73 8.60 13.26 -3.07
CA HIS A 73 8.12 12.21 -2.18
C HIS A 73 7.50 11.07 -3.00
N PRO A 74 7.74 9.78 -2.68
CA PRO A 74 7.23 8.64 -3.46
C PRO A 74 5.70 8.51 -3.47
N ALA A 75 4.99 9.25 -2.61
CA ALA A 75 3.53 9.36 -2.68
C ALA A 75 3.02 10.41 -3.67
N ALA A 76 3.86 11.34 -4.14
CA ALA A 76 3.46 12.45 -5.04
C ALA A 76 2.76 11.97 -6.33
N PRO A 77 3.20 10.89 -7.02
CA PRO A 77 2.48 10.40 -8.19
C PRO A 77 1.02 10.00 -7.87
N ARG A 78 0.75 9.52 -6.65
CA ARG A 78 -0.60 9.17 -6.19
C ARG A 78 -1.39 10.39 -5.72
N THR A 79 -0.78 11.27 -4.91
CA THR A 79 -1.48 12.39 -4.27
C THR A 79 -1.66 13.60 -5.18
N GLU A 80 -0.73 13.81 -6.11
CA GLU A 80 -0.75 14.92 -7.08
C GLU A 80 -1.04 14.42 -8.50
N GLY A 81 -0.45 13.29 -8.90
CA GLY A 81 -0.63 12.71 -10.24
C GLY A 81 -1.90 11.90 -10.44
N GLY A 82 -2.56 11.46 -9.36
CA GLY A 82 -3.84 10.76 -9.41
C GLY A 82 -3.79 9.32 -9.91
N TYR A 83 -2.62 8.69 -9.99
CA TYR A 83 -2.48 7.31 -10.44
C TYR A 83 -1.66 6.43 -9.49
N TYR A 84 -1.79 5.12 -9.68
CA TYR A 84 -1.19 4.13 -8.80
C TYR A 84 0.34 4.04 -8.96
N TRP A 85 1.07 4.07 -7.85
CA TRP A 85 2.54 4.08 -7.82
C TRP A 85 3.16 2.94 -7.02
N GLY A 86 2.55 1.76 -7.11
CA GLY A 86 3.02 0.58 -6.39
C GLY A 86 2.58 0.57 -4.93
N TYR A 87 3.25 -0.26 -4.16
CA TYR A 87 3.02 -0.41 -2.72
C TYR A 87 4.36 -0.47 -1.99
N ASN A 88 4.36 -0.05 -0.73
CA ASN A 88 5.48 -0.27 0.18
C ASN A 88 5.25 -1.55 0.97
N VAL A 89 6.33 -2.27 1.26
CA VAL A 89 6.30 -3.46 2.11
C VAL A 89 6.86 -3.11 3.47
N ARG A 90 6.04 -3.27 4.51
CA ARG A 90 6.45 -3.14 5.91
C ARG A 90 6.31 -4.49 6.58
N LYS A 91 7.33 -4.90 7.34
CA LYS A 91 7.26 -6.07 8.23
C LYS A 91 6.88 -5.59 9.62
N ALA A 92 5.86 -6.20 10.20
CA ALA A 92 5.53 -6.05 11.61
C ALA A 92 5.87 -7.37 12.33
N SER A 93 6.43 -7.28 13.54
CA SER A 93 6.80 -8.45 14.35
C SER A 93 5.61 -9.12 15.04
N SER A 94 4.50 -8.40 15.18
CA SER A 94 3.28 -8.82 15.88
C SER A 94 2.03 -8.18 15.23
N LEU A 95 0.84 -8.53 15.70
CA LEU A 95 -0.42 -7.95 15.20
C LEU A 95 -0.60 -6.51 15.73
N SER A 96 -0.24 -6.25 16.98
CA SER A 96 -0.22 -4.92 17.59
C SER A 96 0.67 -3.95 16.81
N ASN A 97 1.88 -4.38 16.42
CA ASN A 97 2.82 -3.58 15.63
C ASN A 97 2.32 -3.26 14.21
N VAL A 98 1.28 -3.95 13.71
CA VAL A 98 0.60 -3.51 12.49
C VAL A 98 -0.02 -2.12 12.71
N PHE A 99 -0.55 -1.84 13.90
CA PHE A 99 -1.23 -0.58 14.21
C PHE A 99 -0.29 0.44 14.87
N THR A 100 0.49 0.03 15.87
CA THR A 100 1.33 0.95 16.67
C THR A 100 2.54 1.48 15.89
N GLU A 101 3.01 0.75 14.86
CA GLU A 101 4.07 1.19 13.95
C GLU A 101 3.51 1.60 12.57
N SER A 102 2.31 2.16 12.53
CA SER A 102 1.74 2.73 11.30
C SER A 102 2.66 3.82 10.73
N PRO A 103 2.86 3.89 9.40
CA PRO A 103 3.64 4.96 8.77
C PRO A 103 2.91 6.30 8.73
N TYR A 104 1.68 6.36 9.22
CA TYR A 104 0.83 7.55 9.21
C TYR A 104 0.78 8.16 10.61
N GLU A 105 0.95 9.49 10.70
CA GLU A 105 0.99 10.22 11.98
C GLU A 105 -0.25 9.96 12.85
N ASN A 106 -1.43 9.83 12.24
CA ASN A 106 -2.70 9.56 12.92
C ASN A 106 -3.11 8.08 12.88
N GLY A 107 -2.20 7.17 12.49
CA GLY A 107 -2.51 5.76 12.33
C GLY A 107 -3.46 5.46 11.17
N TYR A 108 -4.17 4.33 11.27
CA TYR A 108 -5.25 3.98 10.35
C TYR A 108 -6.57 4.41 10.99
N ASP A 109 -7.30 5.32 10.34
CA ASP A 109 -8.56 5.87 10.87
C ASP A 109 -9.78 5.00 10.54
N VAL A 110 -9.60 3.98 9.68
CA VAL A 110 -10.55 2.87 9.51
C VAL A 110 -9.80 1.55 9.45
N SER A 111 -10.21 0.60 10.28
CA SER A 111 -9.66 -0.75 10.34
C SER A 111 -10.73 -1.81 10.08
N ILE A 112 -10.38 -2.79 9.24
CA ILE A 112 -11.24 -3.90 8.85
C ILE A 112 -10.50 -5.21 9.10
N GLY A 113 -11.01 -6.02 10.01
CA GLY A 113 -10.58 -7.41 10.18
C GLY A 113 -11.46 -8.35 9.38
N THR A 114 -10.88 -9.21 8.55
CA THR A 114 -11.65 -10.17 7.74
C THR A 114 -11.79 -11.51 8.46
N SER A 115 -13.01 -12.03 8.55
CA SER A 115 -13.30 -13.34 9.13
C SER A 115 -14.63 -13.90 8.62
N GLU A 116 -14.71 -15.22 8.44
CA GLU A 116 -15.99 -15.90 8.16
C GLU A 116 -17.05 -15.67 9.25
N ARG A 117 -16.59 -15.40 10.49
CA ARG A 117 -17.42 -15.07 11.66
C ARG A 117 -17.83 -13.59 11.72
N GLY A 118 -17.40 -12.79 10.75
CA GLY A 118 -17.74 -11.37 10.66
C GLY A 118 -19.16 -11.11 10.18
N VAL A 119 -19.58 -9.86 10.29
CA VAL A 119 -20.84 -9.40 9.69
C VAL A 119 -20.67 -9.32 8.17
N PRO A 120 -21.64 -9.77 7.35
CA PRO A 120 -21.56 -9.65 5.90
C PRO A 120 -21.18 -8.23 5.43
N ALA A 121 -20.18 -8.11 4.55
CA ALA A 121 -19.67 -6.83 4.07
C ALA A 121 -20.76 -5.89 3.53
N SER A 122 -21.73 -6.44 2.80
CA SER A 122 -22.88 -5.71 2.26
C SER A 122 -23.80 -5.09 3.31
N ARG A 123 -23.79 -5.61 4.55
CA ARG A 123 -24.54 -5.03 5.68
C ARG A 123 -23.76 -3.96 6.41
N VAL A 124 -22.43 -4.12 6.52
CA VAL A 124 -21.55 -3.16 7.19
C VAL A 124 -21.33 -1.91 6.33
N PHE A 125 -21.19 -2.13 5.02
CA PHE A 125 -20.92 -1.13 3.99
C PHE A 125 -21.96 -1.23 2.86
N PRO A 126 -23.24 -0.92 3.14
CA PRO A 126 -24.25 -0.87 2.09
C PRO A 126 -23.92 0.27 1.10
N PRO A 127 -24.35 0.18 -0.18
CA PRO A 127 -24.05 1.21 -1.19
C PRO A 127 -24.49 2.63 -0.83
N SER A 128 -25.47 2.78 0.06
CA SER A 128 -25.97 4.07 0.55
C SER A 128 -25.10 4.71 1.64
N LYS A 129 -24.19 3.94 2.26
CA LYS A 129 -23.33 4.41 3.35
C LYS A 129 -21.98 4.80 2.79
N ARG A 130 -21.67 6.10 2.82
CA ARG A 130 -20.31 6.60 2.57
C ARG A 130 -19.44 6.35 3.80
N VAL A 131 -18.22 5.89 3.56
CA VAL A 131 -17.18 5.75 4.59
C VAL A 131 -16.10 6.77 4.27
N ASN A 132 -15.94 7.75 5.15
CA ASN A 132 -14.87 8.74 5.04
C ASN A 132 -13.66 8.23 5.81
N PHE A 133 -12.50 8.22 5.17
CA PHE A 133 -11.24 7.80 5.77
C PHE A 133 -10.07 8.47 5.04
N ASN A 134 -8.95 8.63 5.73
CA ASN A 134 -7.67 9.03 5.14
C ASN A 134 -6.78 7.81 4.91
N HIS A 135 -6.78 6.87 5.88
CA HIS A 135 -5.90 5.71 5.92
C HIS A 135 -6.67 4.48 6.39
N LEU A 136 -7.15 3.67 5.44
CA LEU A 136 -7.84 2.42 5.70
C LEU A 136 -6.87 1.24 5.71
N ILE A 137 -7.02 0.34 6.68
CA ILE A 137 -6.32 -0.96 6.72
C ILE A 137 -7.31 -2.13 6.66
N ILE A 138 -6.99 -3.12 5.83
CA ILE A 138 -7.69 -4.41 5.78
C ILE A 138 -6.70 -5.47 6.24
N VAL A 139 -7.03 -6.21 7.29
CA VAL A 139 -6.14 -7.22 7.89
C VAL A 139 -6.73 -8.60 7.66
N PHE A 140 -5.89 -9.50 7.15
CA PHE A 140 -6.24 -10.86 6.80
C PHE A 140 -5.58 -11.85 7.76
N GLY A 141 -6.36 -12.82 8.22
CA GLY A 141 -5.85 -13.94 9.00
C GLY A 141 -5.12 -14.96 8.13
N GLY A 142 -4.21 -15.71 8.76
CA GLY A 142 -3.69 -16.94 8.20
C GLY A 142 -4.70 -18.09 8.30
N PRO A 143 -4.27 -19.36 8.09
CA PRO A 143 -5.14 -20.53 8.16
C PRO A 143 -5.89 -20.72 9.48
N ARG A 144 -5.39 -20.11 10.57
CA ARG A 144 -5.98 -20.15 11.92
C ARG A 144 -6.73 -18.87 12.30
N GLY A 145 -6.96 -17.97 11.34
CA GLY A 145 -7.60 -16.68 11.57
C GLY A 145 -6.70 -15.64 12.25
N LEU A 146 -7.25 -14.44 12.42
CA LEU A 146 -6.60 -13.32 13.12
C LEU A 146 -6.54 -13.56 14.64
N GLU A 147 -7.45 -14.39 15.17
CA GLU A 147 -7.46 -14.79 16.56
C GLU A 147 -6.15 -15.49 16.96
N PHE A 148 -5.57 -16.29 16.05
CA PHE A 148 -4.29 -16.93 16.31
C PHE A 148 -3.14 -15.92 16.40
N ALA A 149 -3.14 -14.89 15.56
CA ALA A 149 -2.14 -13.83 15.63
C ALA A 149 -2.27 -13.03 16.94
N ALA A 150 -3.51 -12.66 17.32
CA ALA A 150 -3.78 -11.96 18.57
C ALA A 150 -3.35 -12.76 19.81
N MET A 151 -3.59 -14.07 19.84
CA MET A 151 -3.17 -14.95 20.95
C MET A 151 -1.65 -15.10 21.10
N ASN A 152 -0.86 -14.82 20.05
CA ASN A 152 0.61 -14.90 20.09
C ASN A 152 1.27 -13.52 20.21
N ASP A 153 0.48 -12.50 20.54
CA ASP A 153 0.91 -11.14 20.70
C ASP A 153 0.89 -10.78 22.20
N GLN A 154 2.06 -10.43 22.76
CA GLN A 154 2.19 -10.19 24.19
C GLN A 154 1.45 -8.92 24.63
N GLU A 155 1.46 -7.88 23.80
CA GLU A 155 0.77 -6.62 24.09
C GLU A 155 -0.74 -6.85 24.12
N LEU A 156 -1.28 -7.53 23.11
CA LEU A 156 -2.70 -7.85 23.05
C LEU A 156 -3.14 -8.80 24.17
N SER A 157 -2.29 -9.78 24.51
CA SER A 157 -2.54 -10.68 25.64
C SER A 157 -2.60 -9.95 26.97
N SER A 158 -1.77 -8.92 27.20
CA SER A 158 -1.80 -8.10 28.41
C SER A 158 -3.11 -7.29 28.55
N MET A 159 -3.79 -7.05 27.42
CA MET A 159 -5.09 -6.37 27.35
C MET A 159 -6.29 -7.32 27.35
N ASP A 160 -6.06 -8.63 27.51
CA ASP A 160 -7.07 -9.70 27.40
C ASP A 160 -7.76 -9.74 26.02
N ILE A 161 -7.07 -9.28 24.96
CA ILE A 161 -7.55 -9.35 23.58
C ILE A 161 -7.11 -10.68 22.97
N GLN A 162 -7.91 -11.71 23.21
CA GLN A 162 -7.64 -13.08 22.73
C GLN A 162 -8.91 -13.76 22.21
N GLY A 163 -8.73 -14.79 21.37
CA GLY A 163 -9.83 -15.59 20.83
C GLY A 163 -10.90 -14.71 20.17
N PRO A 164 -12.20 -14.85 20.52
CA PRO A 164 -13.27 -14.04 19.94
C PRO A 164 -13.14 -12.53 20.16
N ARG A 165 -12.36 -12.09 21.16
CA ARG A 165 -12.12 -10.66 21.43
C ARG A 165 -11.16 -10.02 20.45
N ALA A 166 -10.46 -10.78 19.59
CA ALA A 166 -9.61 -10.21 18.53
C ALA A 166 -10.37 -9.24 17.61
N LYS A 167 -11.70 -9.39 17.48
CA LYS A 167 -12.55 -8.45 16.74
C LYS A 167 -12.54 -7.03 17.32
N GLU A 168 -12.23 -6.87 18.61
CA GLU A 168 -12.20 -5.57 19.31
C GLU A 168 -11.04 -4.69 18.86
N LEU A 169 -10.06 -5.25 18.14
CA LEU A 169 -8.97 -4.49 17.49
C LEU A 169 -9.41 -3.70 16.27
N PHE A 170 -10.60 -3.99 15.74
CA PHE A 170 -11.03 -3.49 14.44
C PHE A 170 -12.33 -2.70 14.58
N ASP A 171 -12.42 -1.59 13.85
CA ASP A 171 -13.67 -0.84 13.73
C ASP A 171 -14.76 -1.71 13.08
N ASN A 172 -14.35 -2.58 12.16
CA ASN A 172 -15.25 -3.47 11.44
C ASN A 172 -14.70 -4.91 11.39
N TRP A 173 -15.52 -5.87 11.79
CA TRP A 173 -15.22 -7.31 11.70
C TRP A 173 -16.12 -7.96 10.65
N VAL A 174 -15.55 -8.29 9.49
CA VAL A 174 -16.32 -8.44 8.25
C VAL A 174 -16.15 -9.82 7.62
N ASN A 175 -17.28 -10.42 7.22
CA ASN A 175 -17.31 -11.56 6.31
C ASN A 175 -17.45 -11.04 4.86
N VAL A 176 -16.39 -11.24 4.08
CA VAL A 176 -16.30 -10.81 2.67
C VAL A 176 -16.86 -11.83 1.68
N LEU A 177 -17.19 -13.05 2.12
CA LEU A 177 -17.81 -14.08 1.30
C LEU A 177 -18.86 -14.89 2.10
N PRO A 178 -20.03 -14.31 2.40
CA PRO A 178 -21.11 -15.05 3.03
C PRO A 178 -21.55 -16.25 2.18
N GLY A 179 -21.77 -17.40 2.82
CA GLY A 179 -22.19 -18.62 2.11
C GLY A 179 -21.06 -19.30 1.32
N GLN A 180 -19.79 -19.07 1.69
CA GLN A 180 -18.66 -19.79 1.11
C GLN A 180 -18.90 -21.32 1.11
N GLY A 181 -18.67 -21.97 -0.03
CA GLY A 181 -18.85 -23.42 -0.19
C GLY A 181 -17.65 -24.25 0.27
N CYS A 182 -16.57 -23.60 0.70
CA CYS A 182 -15.36 -24.23 1.21
C CYS A 182 -15.25 -24.06 2.72
N ARG A 183 -14.55 -24.99 3.38
CA ARG A 183 -14.28 -24.89 4.82
C ARG A 183 -13.37 -23.70 5.14
N ASN A 184 -12.38 -23.43 4.30
CA ASN A 184 -11.42 -22.34 4.46
C ASN A 184 -11.15 -21.69 3.11
N ILE A 185 -11.02 -20.37 3.11
CA ILE A 185 -10.50 -19.59 1.97
C ILE A 185 -9.02 -19.33 2.26
N ARG A 186 -8.13 -19.59 1.29
CA ARG A 186 -6.71 -19.30 1.47
C ARG A 186 -6.50 -17.78 1.48
N THR A 187 -5.50 -17.30 2.21
CA THR A 187 -5.28 -15.85 2.38
C THR A 187 -5.07 -15.13 1.03
N ASP A 188 -4.39 -15.77 0.08
CA ASP A 188 -4.20 -15.24 -1.29
C ASP A 188 -5.53 -15.08 -2.05
N GLU A 189 -6.47 -16.01 -1.88
CA GLU A 189 -7.83 -15.91 -2.45
C GLU A 189 -8.65 -14.82 -1.73
N ALA A 190 -8.56 -14.78 -0.40
CA ALA A 190 -9.29 -13.85 0.44
C ALA A 190 -8.95 -12.39 0.13
N VAL A 191 -7.69 -12.08 -0.19
CA VAL A 191 -7.25 -10.73 -0.56
C VAL A 191 -8.02 -10.23 -1.79
N PHE A 192 -8.08 -11.01 -2.87
CA PHE A 192 -8.81 -10.61 -4.08
C PHE A 192 -10.31 -10.46 -3.82
N ILE A 193 -10.91 -11.41 -3.09
CA ILE A 193 -12.35 -11.40 -2.80
C ILE A 193 -12.71 -10.18 -1.94
N ALA A 194 -11.92 -9.89 -0.90
CA ALA A 194 -12.13 -8.74 -0.03
C ALA A 194 -11.98 -7.42 -0.78
N LEU A 195 -10.92 -7.24 -1.57
CA LEU A 195 -10.69 -6.00 -2.32
C LEU A 195 -11.80 -5.76 -3.35
N ALA A 196 -12.31 -6.81 -4.01
CA ALA A 196 -13.44 -6.70 -4.93
C ALA A 196 -14.75 -6.37 -4.19
N THR A 197 -15.01 -7.05 -3.07
CA THR A 197 -16.25 -6.90 -2.28
C THR A 197 -16.32 -5.54 -1.59
N LEU A 198 -15.19 -5.04 -1.10
CA LEU A 198 -15.08 -3.78 -0.37
C LEU A 198 -14.81 -2.60 -1.30
N ARG A 199 -14.69 -2.81 -2.62
CA ARG A 199 -14.41 -1.78 -3.63
C ARG A 199 -15.32 -0.55 -3.51
N GLY A 200 -16.58 -0.74 -3.10
CA GLY A 200 -17.54 0.35 -2.90
C GLY A 200 -17.13 1.39 -1.86
N ILE A 201 -16.23 1.04 -0.92
CA ILE A 201 -15.77 1.92 0.16
C ILE A 201 -14.94 3.09 -0.39
N TRP A 202 -14.10 2.84 -1.42
CA TRP A 202 -13.17 3.84 -1.98
C TRP A 202 -13.50 4.26 -3.41
N ASN A 203 -14.53 3.68 -4.02
CA ASN A 203 -15.02 4.09 -5.35
C ASN A 203 -16.35 4.84 -5.32
N SER A 204 -16.87 5.19 -4.15
CA SER A 204 -18.10 5.98 -4.00
C SER A 204 -17.93 7.49 -4.32
N SER A 205 -16.94 7.82 -5.16
CA SER A 205 -16.71 9.15 -5.73
C SER A 205 -17.72 9.46 -6.83
#